data_AF-A0A3D4KT47-F1
#
_entry.id   AF-A0A3D4KT47-F1
#
_cell.length_a   1.000
_cell.length_b   1.000
_cell.length_c   1.000
_cell.angle_alpha   90.00
_cell.angle_beta   90.00
_cell.angle_gamma   90.00
#
_symmetry.space_group_name_H-M   'P 1'
#
loop_
_entity.id
_entity.type
_entity.pdbx_description
1 polymer ?
#
loop_
_entity_poly.entity_id
_entity_poly.type
_entity_poly.pdbx_seq_one_letter_code
_entity_poly.pdbx_strand_id
1 'polypeptide(L)'
;MSTHRNIDRICIGIIIAALLFTVLFMNGSRLGITAIVDEDAETYTGSENFTSKDMDGSWDTEGATFIELSGDTAEIEGNGAYTYDGSVYITGAGRYVFTGRLNDGSIVVDAYESSKVYIMLDGVEISCTDSAALLVNQAEKVFLTLADGSDNRLLCGDTYSDEAVSDKVTGAIHTHDDLTINGSGSLEIEAGYMHGIVSKDDLVITGGEVSITAKEDGLHVNDAVKITDADISISSGDDGIHSDGSFLIEGGKLTINECYEGIEAVTIEVAGGDTLIYSEDDGLNANGGSGDMFGMGGRPMSMPSGVSGPDMENTVNKPEIETESEENDEEETYIH
;
A
#
# COMPACT_ATOMS: atom_id res chain seq x y z
N MET A 1 -56.43 -29.47 17.97
CA MET A 1 -56.19 -28.08 18.42
C MET A 1 -55.22 -28.09 19.61
N SER A 2 -53.90 -28.12 19.37
CA SER A 2 -52.90 -28.09 20.47
C SER A 2 -51.64 -27.27 20.12
N THR A 3 -51.26 -27.24 18.84
CA THR A 3 -50.09 -26.53 18.31
C THR A 3 -50.07 -25.02 18.58
N HIS A 4 -51.20 -24.32 18.47
CA HIS A 4 -51.26 -22.86 18.69
C HIS A 4 -50.82 -22.42 20.11
N ARG A 5 -51.13 -23.20 21.16
CA ARG A 5 -50.80 -22.82 22.55
C ARG A 5 -49.30 -22.76 22.85
N ASN A 6 -48.48 -23.43 22.03
CA ASN A 6 -47.03 -23.40 22.16
C ASN A 6 -46.41 -22.30 21.28
N ILE A 7 -47.06 -21.94 20.17
CA ILE A 7 -46.58 -20.89 19.27
C ILE A 7 -46.56 -19.52 19.98
N ASP A 8 -47.63 -19.18 20.71
CA ASP A 8 -47.71 -17.92 21.45
C ASP A 8 -46.60 -17.81 22.51
N ARG A 9 -46.27 -18.94 23.17
CA ARG A 9 -45.21 -19.02 24.18
C ARG A 9 -43.80 -18.92 23.58
N ILE A 10 -43.59 -19.51 22.41
CA ILE A 10 -42.32 -19.41 21.67
C ILE A 10 -42.14 -17.97 21.18
N CYS A 11 -43.16 -17.35 20.59
CA CYS A 11 -43.10 -15.95 20.15
C CYS A 11 -42.84 -14.98 21.32
N ILE A 12 -43.49 -15.17 22.47
CA ILE A 12 -43.22 -14.39 23.69
C ILE A 12 -41.77 -14.62 24.16
N GLY A 13 -41.27 -15.86 24.14
CA GLY A 13 -39.88 -16.17 24.48
C GLY A 13 -38.86 -15.48 23.56
N ILE A 14 -39.11 -15.49 22.24
CA ILE A 14 -38.26 -14.82 21.25
C ILE A 14 -38.30 -13.29 21.44
N ILE A 15 -39.46 -12.70 21.67
CA ILE A 15 -39.58 -11.25 21.93
C ILE A 15 -38.86 -10.86 23.22
N ILE A 16 -38.97 -11.66 24.30
CA ILE A 16 -38.25 -11.43 25.56
C ILE A 16 -36.73 -11.56 25.35
N ALA A 17 -36.28 -12.56 24.59
CA ALA A 17 -34.86 -12.73 24.25
C ALA A 17 -34.34 -11.55 23.42
N ALA A 18 -35.06 -11.12 22.38
CA ALA A 18 -34.71 -9.98 21.55
C ALA A 18 -34.65 -8.66 22.36
N LEU A 19 -35.60 -8.44 23.27
CA LEU A 19 -35.58 -7.29 24.18
C LEU A 19 -34.45 -7.37 25.22
N LEU A 20 -34.06 -8.56 25.67
CA LEU A 20 -32.88 -8.74 26.53
C LEU A 20 -31.59 -8.46 25.77
N PHE A 21 -31.47 -8.92 24.53
CA PHE A 21 -30.34 -8.60 23.66
C PHE A 21 -30.25 -7.10 23.38
N THR A 22 -31.35 -6.42 23.00
CA THR A 22 -31.29 -4.96 22.77
C THR A 22 -30.96 -4.19 24.05
N VAL A 23 -31.46 -4.60 25.22
CA VAL A 23 -31.08 -3.97 26.50
C VAL A 23 -29.62 -4.25 26.88
N LEU A 24 -29.06 -5.42 26.52
CA LEU A 24 -27.62 -5.70 26.67
C LEU A 24 -26.79 -4.77 25.77
N PHE A 25 -27.10 -4.68 24.48
CA PHE A 25 -26.40 -3.79 23.54
C PHE A 25 -26.54 -2.30 23.91
N MET A 26 -27.72 -1.86 24.37
CA MET A 26 -27.92 -0.47 24.86
C MET A 26 -27.14 -0.15 26.15
N ASN A 27 -26.62 -1.15 26.86
CA ASN A 27 -25.72 -0.96 28.02
C ASN A 27 -24.29 -1.45 27.73
N GLY A 28 -23.92 -1.59 26.45
CA GLY A 28 -22.65 -2.20 26.01
C GLY A 28 -21.41 -1.64 26.68
N SER A 29 -21.37 -0.33 26.95
CA SER A 29 -20.26 0.34 27.63
C SER A 29 -19.98 -0.16 29.06
N ARG A 30 -20.93 -0.84 29.72
CA ARG A 30 -20.70 -1.52 31.03
C ARG A 30 -20.33 -2.99 30.90
N LEU A 31 -20.26 -3.50 29.67
CA LEU A 31 -19.85 -4.86 29.30
C LEU A 31 -18.53 -4.88 28.51
N GLY A 32 -17.86 -3.73 28.35
CA GLY A 32 -16.66 -3.60 27.52
C GLY A 32 -16.94 -3.49 26.01
N ILE A 33 -18.21 -3.34 25.60
CA ILE A 33 -18.58 -3.08 24.21
C ILE A 33 -18.62 -1.55 24.02
N THR A 34 -17.51 -1.00 23.56
CA THR A 34 -17.41 0.41 23.14
C THR A 34 -18.28 0.61 21.89
N ALA A 35 -19.03 1.71 21.82
CA ALA A 35 -19.73 2.06 20.59
C ALA A 35 -18.69 2.59 19.60
N ILE A 36 -18.63 2.01 18.40
CA ILE A 36 -17.87 2.58 17.28
C ILE A 36 -18.45 3.96 16.99
N VAL A 37 -17.62 4.99 17.16
CA VAL A 37 -17.97 6.37 16.78
C VAL A 37 -17.42 6.60 15.39
N ASP A 38 -18.30 7.02 14.49
CA ASP A 38 -17.95 7.38 13.14
C ASP A 38 -17.22 8.73 13.13
N GLU A 39 -15.92 8.74 12.81
CA GLU A 39 -15.09 9.94 12.74
C GLU A 39 -15.16 10.57 11.32
N ASP A 40 -16.37 10.67 10.79
CA ASP A 40 -16.74 10.99 9.40
C ASP A 40 -16.17 12.32 8.84
N ALA A 41 -15.81 13.28 9.71
CA ALA A 41 -15.38 14.60 9.28
C ALA A 41 -13.86 14.70 9.07
N GLU A 42 -13.40 14.54 7.83
CA GLU A 42 -12.06 15.02 7.44
C GLU A 42 -12.05 16.55 7.30
N THR A 43 -11.01 17.18 7.84
CA THR A 43 -10.71 18.60 7.62
C THR A 43 -9.29 18.69 7.07
N TYR A 44 -9.12 19.25 5.87
CA TYR A 44 -7.79 19.51 5.31
C TYR A 44 -7.00 20.48 6.21
N THR A 45 -5.69 20.25 6.32
CA THR A 45 -4.81 21.09 7.13
C THR A 45 -4.42 22.38 6.39
N GLY A 46 -3.38 23.09 6.84
CA GLY A 46 -2.91 24.30 6.16
C GLY A 46 -2.29 24.05 4.78
N SER A 47 -1.97 22.78 4.48
CA SER A 47 -1.72 22.25 3.14
C SER A 47 -3.01 21.60 2.62
N GLU A 48 -3.42 21.91 1.39
CA GLU A 48 -4.61 21.32 0.77
C GLU A 48 -4.40 19.82 0.41
N ASN A 49 -3.20 19.28 0.62
CA ASN A 49 -2.78 17.93 0.22
C ASN A 49 -2.92 16.87 1.34
N PHE A 50 -3.02 17.29 2.61
CA PHE A 50 -3.06 16.38 3.78
C PHE A 50 -4.27 16.66 4.68
N THR A 51 -5.01 15.61 5.06
CA THR A 51 -6.12 15.72 6.02
C THR A 51 -5.62 15.85 7.47
N SER A 52 -6.48 16.31 8.37
CA SER A 52 -6.18 16.38 9.79
C SER A 52 -5.87 15.03 10.42
N LYS A 53 -6.45 13.93 9.91
CA LYS A 53 -6.14 12.57 10.37
C LYS A 53 -4.85 12.03 9.80
N ASP A 54 -4.50 12.40 8.56
CA ASP A 54 -3.20 12.02 8.00
C ASP A 54 -2.07 12.52 8.90
N MET A 55 -2.17 13.79 9.32
CA MET A 55 -1.21 14.44 10.22
C MET A 55 -1.35 14.05 11.71
N ASP A 56 -2.35 13.23 12.09
CA ASP A 56 -2.56 12.81 13.47
C ASP A 56 -1.77 11.54 13.82
N GLY A 57 -0.46 11.71 13.99
CA GLY A 57 0.43 10.69 14.54
C GLY A 57 0.39 10.60 16.07
N SER A 58 -0.68 11.06 16.74
CA SER A 58 -0.73 11.05 18.20
C SER A 58 -1.09 9.66 18.76
N TRP A 59 -0.38 9.26 19.82
CA TRP A 59 -0.54 7.94 20.44
C TRP A 59 -1.70 7.91 21.46
N ASP A 60 -2.92 8.22 20.99
CA ASP A 60 -4.14 8.09 21.81
C ASP A 60 -4.70 6.66 21.74
N THR A 61 -4.64 5.96 22.87
CA THR A 61 -5.15 4.59 23.02
C THR A 61 -6.51 4.53 23.73
N GLU A 62 -7.22 5.66 23.92
CA GLU A 62 -8.55 5.65 24.52
C GLU A 62 -9.54 4.81 23.70
N GLY A 63 -10.09 3.76 24.33
CA GLY A 63 -11.05 2.86 23.70
C GLY A 63 -10.45 1.85 22.70
N ALA A 64 -9.12 1.78 22.58
CA ALA A 64 -8.45 0.83 21.70
C ALA A 64 -8.63 -0.63 22.13
N THR A 65 -8.54 -1.53 21.15
CA THR A 65 -8.36 -2.97 21.35
C THR A 65 -6.86 -3.28 21.39
N PHE A 66 -6.39 -3.97 22.42
CA PHE A 66 -4.98 -4.33 22.60
C PHE A 66 -4.73 -5.76 22.11
N ILE A 67 -3.61 -5.95 21.39
CA ILE A 67 -3.28 -7.19 20.69
C ILE A 67 -1.80 -7.53 20.93
N GLU A 68 -1.52 -8.55 21.73
CA GLU A 68 -0.15 -9.02 22.01
C GLU A 68 0.16 -10.25 21.14
N LEU A 69 0.95 -10.05 20.09
CA LEU A 69 1.41 -11.08 19.17
C LEU A 69 2.41 -12.02 19.89
N SER A 70 2.10 -13.32 19.90
CA SER A 70 2.71 -14.33 20.78
C SER A 70 3.13 -15.58 20.01
N GLY A 71 4.00 -15.41 19.01
CA GLY A 71 4.54 -16.49 18.20
C GLY A 71 3.61 -16.86 17.06
N ASP A 72 2.77 -17.87 17.24
CA ASP A 72 1.89 -18.41 16.17
C ASP A 72 0.41 -18.02 16.41
N THR A 73 0.17 -16.99 17.23
CA THR A 73 -1.15 -16.51 17.68
C THR A 73 -1.03 -15.13 18.32
N ALA A 74 -2.15 -14.55 18.78
CA ALA A 74 -2.19 -13.32 19.56
C ALA A 74 -3.18 -13.40 20.75
N GLU A 75 -2.90 -12.69 21.84
CA GLU A 75 -3.88 -12.39 22.89
C GLU A 75 -4.58 -11.07 22.57
N ILE A 76 -5.92 -11.00 22.70
CA ILE A 76 -6.74 -9.84 22.30
C ILE A 76 -7.60 -9.36 23.48
N GLU A 77 -7.42 -8.12 23.92
CA GLU A 77 -8.26 -7.41 24.88
C GLU A 77 -9.01 -6.27 24.18
N GLY A 78 -10.27 -6.53 23.80
CA GLY A 78 -11.14 -5.52 23.17
C GLY A 78 -12.22 -6.16 22.28
N ASN A 79 -12.63 -5.44 21.23
CA ASN A 79 -13.61 -5.89 20.23
C ASN A 79 -13.10 -5.60 18.81
N GLY A 80 -13.78 -6.12 17.79
CA GLY A 80 -13.48 -5.83 16.38
C GLY A 80 -12.34 -6.65 15.78
N ALA A 81 -11.52 -7.32 16.60
CA ALA A 81 -10.46 -8.23 16.15
C ALA A 81 -10.65 -9.68 16.65
N TYR A 82 -10.13 -10.66 15.89
CA TYR A 82 -10.02 -12.07 16.29
C TYR A 82 -8.80 -12.75 15.62
N THR A 83 -8.33 -13.87 16.18
CA THR A 83 -7.32 -14.72 15.54
C THR A 83 -7.96 -15.82 14.71
N TYR A 84 -7.43 -16.07 13.51
CA TYR A 84 -7.80 -17.20 12.65
C TYR A 84 -6.61 -17.61 11.80
N ASP A 85 -6.32 -18.92 11.77
CA ASP A 85 -5.25 -19.55 10.98
C ASP A 85 -3.90 -18.81 11.04
N GLY A 86 -3.39 -18.62 12.27
CA GLY A 86 -2.13 -17.91 12.53
C GLY A 86 -2.21 -16.37 12.42
N SER A 87 -3.20 -15.85 11.71
CA SER A 87 -3.36 -14.41 11.43
C SER A 87 -4.32 -13.69 12.39
N VAL A 88 -4.23 -12.36 12.45
CA VAL A 88 -5.14 -11.48 13.19
C VAL A 88 -6.04 -10.74 12.21
N TYR A 89 -7.35 -10.92 12.33
CA TYR A 89 -8.35 -10.25 11.51
C TYR A 89 -8.99 -9.08 12.26
N ILE A 90 -9.08 -7.93 11.61
CA ILE A 90 -9.81 -6.72 12.04
C ILE A 90 -11.05 -6.58 11.15
N THR A 91 -12.23 -6.37 11.76
CA THR A 91 -13.54 -6.41 11.07
C THR A 91 -14.42 -5.18 11.31
N GLY A 92 -13.85 -4.09 11.81
CA GLY A 92 -14.59 -2.84 11.99
C GLY A 92 -13.69 -1.66 12.36
N ALA A 93 -14.21 -0.44 12.15
CA ALA A 93 -13.56 0.80 12.53
C ALA A 93 -13.17 0.84 14.02
N GLY A 94 -12.04 1.47 14.32
CA GLY A 94 -11.50 1.56 15.68
C GLY A 94 -9.98 1.64 15.72
N ARG A 95 -9.45 1.72 16.94
CA ARG A 95 -8.01 1.75 17.24
C ARG A 95 -7.55 0.39 17.74
N TYR A 96 -6.46 -0.13 17.18
CA TYR A 96 -5.93 -1.47 17.43
C TYR A 96 -4.44 -1.37 17.75
N VAL A 97 -4.07 -1.55 19.01
CA VAL A 97 -2.68 -1.45 19.48
C VAL A 97 -2.03 -2.83 19.44
N PHE A 98 -1.01 -2.98 18.61
CA PHE A 98 -0.24 -4.21 18.44
C PHE A 98 1.12 -4.10 19.14
N THR A 99 1.52 -5.18 19.79
CA THR A 99 2.87 -5.39 20.34
C THR A 99 3.34 -6.83 20.09
N GLY A 100 4.64 -7.11 20.18
CA GLY A 100 5.16 -8.47 20.20
C GLY A 100 5.50 -9.05 18.83
N ARG A 101 5.48 -10.39 18.70
CA ARG A 101 5.95 -11.09 17.48
C ARG A 101 4.96 -12.09 16.92
N LEU A 102 4.73 -12.04 15.61
CA LEU A 102 4.06 -13.09 14.84
C LEU A 102 5.07 -13.78 13.91
N ASN A 103 5.22 -15.10 14.03
CA ASN A 103 6.25 -15.89 13.36
C ASN A 103 5.93 -16.21 11.90
N ASP A 104 4.64 -16.40 11.58
CA ASP A 104 4.12 -16.71 10.25
C ASP A 104 2.62 -16.39 10.22
N GLY A 105 2.24 -15.28 9.59
CA GLY A 105 0.85 -14.83 9.48
C GLY A 105 0.74 -13.32 9.23
N SER A 106 -0.50 -12.84 9.11
CA SER A 106 -0.80 -11.45 8.70
C SER A 106 -1.62 -10.71 9.75
N ILE A 107 -1.56 -9.37 9.72
CA ILE A 107 -2.71 -8.53 10.09
C ILE A 107 -3.57 -8.41 8.84
N VAL A 108 -4.85 -8.79 8.95
CA VAL A 108 -5.83 -8.71 7.86
C VAL A 108 -6.94 -7.75 8.24
N VAL A 109 -7.21 -6.73 7.42
CA VAL A 109 -8.35 -5.81 7.60
C VAL A 109 -9.43 -6.16 6.58
N ASP A 110 -10.57 -6.65 7.08
CA ASP A 110 -11.79 -6.97 6.34
C ASP A 110 -12.96 -6.26 7.06
N ALA A 111 -12.92 -4.93 7.03
CA ALA A 111 -13.89 -4.05 7.67
C ALA A 111 -14.94 -3.57 6.66
N TYR A 112 -15.90 -2.75 7.08
CA TYR A 112 -16.83 -2.11 6.14
C TYR A 112 -16.13 -1.02 5.32
N GLU A 113 -16.56 -0.81 4.07
CA GLU A 113 -16.12 0.27 3.15
C GLU A 113 -16.19 1.71 3.73
N SER A 114 -16.86 1.91 4.87
CA SER A 114 -16.95 3.17 5.62
C SER A 114 -16.18 3.12 6.94
N SER A 115 -15.12 2.30 7.03
CA SER A 115 -14.39 2.07 8.29
C SER A 115 -13.03 2.74 8.30
N LYS A 116 -12.82 3.65 9.26
CA LYS A 116 -11.49 4.16 9.60
C LYS A 116 -10.85 3.23 10.62
N VAL A 117 -9.76 2.59 10.24
CA VAL A 117 -9.05 1.60 11.05
C VAL A 117 -7.67 2.13 11.39
N TYR A 118 -7.36 2.29 12.67
CA TYR A 118 -6.04 2.71 13.13
C TYR A 118 -5.29 1.48 13.65
N ILE A 119 -4.29 1.03 12.92
CA ILE A 119 -3.32 0.01 13.33
C ILE A 119 -2.16 0.74 13.98
N MET A 120 -1.98 0.54 15.28
CA MET A 120 -0.99 1.26 16.08
C MET A 120 0.10 0.26 16.49
N LEU A 121 1.31 0.37 15.94
CA LEU A 121 2.42 -0.54 16.20
C LEU A 121 3.38 -0.03 17.29
N ASP A 122 3.62 -0.83 18.33
CA ASP A 122 4.59 -0.57 19.41
C ASP A 122 5.45 -1.81 19.66
N GLY A 123 6.56 -1.93 18.92
CA GLY A 123 7.52 -3.03 19.07
C GLY A 123 7.04 -4.32 18.42
N VAL A 124 6.56 -4.23 17.18
CA VAL A 124 5.92 -5.33 16.43
C VAL A 124 6.87 -5.94 15.41
N GLU A 125 7.07 -7.26 15.45
CA GLU A 125 7.71 -8.00 14.35
C GLU A 125 6.74 -9.05 13.78
N ILE A 126 6.39 -8.93 12.50
CA ILE A 126 5.54 -9.89 11.78
C ILE A 126 6.35 -10.48 10.63
N SER A 127 6.35 -11.80 10.50
CA SER A 127 6.76 -12.49 9.29
C SER A 127 5.55 -13.19 8.67
N CYS A 128 5.41 -13.16 7.34
CA CYS A 128 4.43 -13.93 6.59
C CYS A 128 5.13 -14.63 5.41
N THR A 129 5.11 -15.95 5.36
CA THR A 129 5.92 -16.69 4.38
C THR A 129 5.28 -16.81 3.00
N ASP A 130 3.96 -16.62 2.87
CA ASP A 130 3.19 -16.86 1.65
C ASP A 130 2.09 -15.82 1.33
N SER A 131 2.11 -14.66 1.99
CA SER A 131 1.24 -13.51 1.73
C SER A 131 1.85 -12.21 2.28
N ALA A 132 1.09 -11.11 2.26
CA ALA A 132 1.46 -9.85 2.89
C ALA A 132 1.40 -9.93 4.42
N ALA A 133 2.34 -9.30 5.12
CA ALA A 133 2.35 -9.16 6.58
C ALA A 133 1.23 -8.21 7.07
N LEU A 134 0.86 -7.22 6.26
CA LEU A 134 -0.35 -6.42 6.41
C LEU A 134 -1.16 -6.45 5.11
N LEU A 135 -2.36 -7.03 5.17
CA LEU A 135 -3.31 -7.12 4.07
C LEU A 135 -4.59 -6.35 4.41
N VAL A 136 -4.92 -5.31 3.64
CA VAL A 136 -6.19 -4.58 3.77
C VAL A 136 -7.05 -4.94 2.57
N ASN A 137 -8.04 -5.81 2.82
CA ASN A 137 -9.01 -6.23 1.82
C ASN A 137 -10.12 -5.20 1.64
N GLN A 138 -10.55 -4.55 2.74
CA GLN A 138 -11.57 -3.50 2.70
C GLN A 138 -11.55 -2.63 3.98
N ALA A 139 -11.57 -1.31 3.79
CA ALA A 139 -11.81 -0.25 4.77
C ALA A 139 -12.40 0.98 4.05
N GLU A 140 -12.55 2.12 4.74
CA GLU A 140 -12.53 3.43 4.06
C GLU A 140 -11.09 3.94 3.95
N LYS A 141 -10.35 3.79 5.06
CA LYS A 141 -8.97 4.22 5.20
C LYS A 141 -8.30 3.51 6.36
N VAL A 142 -7.04 3.11 6.16
CA VAL A 142 -6.19 2.56 7.22
C VAL A 142 -5.10 3.55 7.61
N PHE A 143 -4.95 3.77 8.91
CA PHE A 143 -3.87 4.57 9.50
C PHE A 143 -2.92 3.63 10.22
N LEU A 144 -1.67 3.54 9.76
CA LEU A 144 -0.58 2.80 10.38
C LEU A 144 0.26 3.77 11.21
N THR A 145 -0.04 3.85 12.51
CA THR A 145 0.64 4.76 13.45
C THR A 145 1.79 4.03 14.14
N LEU A 146 2.98 4.63 14.16
CA LEU A 146 4.21 4.08 14.75
C LEU A 146 4.53 4.76 16.08
N ALA A 147 4.59 4.00 17.18
CA ALA A 147 4.84 4.55 18.52
C ALA A 147 6.23 5.19 18.65
N ASP A 148 6.33 6.29 19.40
CA ASP A 148 7.59 7.00 19.62
C ASP A 148 8.67 6.09 20.23
N GLY A 149 9.79 5.94 19.52
CA GLY A 149 10.89 5.07 19.92
C GLY A 149 10.61 3.57 19.86
N SER A 150 9.55 3.14 19.18
CA SER A 150 9.31 1.73 18.85
C SER A 150 10.06 1.32 17.57
N ASP A 151 10.49 0.06 17.53
CA ASP A 151 11.04 -0.58 16.34
C ASP A 151 10.07 -1.63 15.82
N ASN A 152 9.58 -1.44 14.59
CA ASN A 152 8.57 -2.32 13.98
C ASN A 152 9.11 -2.93 12.67
N ARG A 153 8.78 -4.19 12.39
CA ARG A 153 9.36 -4.97 11.29
C ARG A 153 8.29 -5.83 10.61
N LEU A 154 8.11 -5.69 9.30
CA LEU A 154 7.18 -6.48 8.49
C LEU A 154 7.97 -7.22 7.39
N LEU A 155 8.06 -8.54 7.50
CA LEU A 155 8.85 -9.40 6.62
C LEU A 155 7.94 -10.33 5.82
N CYS A 156 8.16 -10.42 4.50
CA CYS A 156 7.40 -11.29 3.61
C CYS A 156 8.31 -12.23 2.81
N GLY A 157 7.86 -13.46 2.59
CA GLY A 157 8.62 -14.51 1.89
C GLY A 157 8.89 -14.23 0.42
N ASP A 158 9.77 -15.04 -0.19
CA ASP A 158 10.16 -14.92 -1.61
C ASP A 158 9.06 -15.39 -2.61
N THR A 159 7.97 -15.99 -2.13
CA THR A 159 6.88 -16.55 -2.95
C THR A 159 5.55 -16.48 -2.22
N TYR A 160 4.49 -16.04 -2.88
CA TYR A 160 3.14 -16.05 -2.30
C TYR A 160 2.32 -17.29 -2.69
N SER A 161 1.31 -17.60 -1.88
CA SER A 161 0.38 -18.73 -2.05
C SER A 161 -0.51 -18.56 -3.30
N ASP A 162 -1.05 -19.67 -3.81
CA ASP A 162 -1.98 -19.65 -4.97
C ASP A 162 -3.21 -18.75 -4.71
N GLU A 163 -3.64 -18.59 -3.46
CA GLU A 163 -4.76 -17.73 -3.05
C GLU A 163 -4.35 -16.25 -3.06
N ALA A 164 -3.24 -15.88 -2.41
CA ALA A 164 -2.70 -14.53 -2.45
C ALA A 164 -2.37 -14.07 -3.90
N VAL A 165 -1.85 -14.96 -4.74
CA VAL A 165 -1.59 -14.69 -6.17
C VAL A 165 -2.89 -14.54 -6.97
N SER A 166 -3.92 -15.33 -6.67
CA SER A 166 -5.25 -15.19 -7.30
C SER A 166 -5.88 -13.82 -7.00
N ASP A 167 -5.73 -13.37 -5.76
CA ASP A 167 -6.26 -12.09 -5.28
C ASP A 167 -5.32 -10.90 -5.58
N LYS A 168 -4.18 -11.17 -6.23
CA LYS A 168 -3.17 -10.20 -6.70
C LYS A 168 -2.49 -9.43 -5.57
N VAL A 169 -2.32 -10.07 -4.41
CA VAL A 169 -1.47 -9.55 -3.34
C VAL A 169 -0.02 -9.60 -3.83
N THR A 170 0.64 -8.44 -3.90
CA THR A 170 2.03 -8.29 -4.40
C THR A 170 2.93 -7.45 -3.50
N GLY A 171 2.41 -6.93 -2.38
CA GLY A 171 3.18 -6.10 -1.44
C GLY A 171 3.46 -6.83 -0.13
N ALA A 172 4.47 -6.41 0.63
CA ALA A 172 4.62 -6.83 2.03
C ALA A 172 3.61 -6.11 2.94
N ILE A 173 3.30 -4.86 2.60
CA ILE A 173 2.01 -4.23 2.90
C ILE A 173 1.22 -4.19 1.59
N HIS A 174 -0.04 -4.63 1.59
CA HIS A 174 -0.93 -4.54 0.43
C HIS A 174 -2.30 -4.04 0.85
N THR A 175 -2.75 -2.90 0.31
CA THR A 175 -4.05 -2.32 0.60
C THR A 175 -4.89 -2.13 -0.66
N HIS A 176 -6.18 -2.46 -0.57
CA HIS A 176 -7.17 -2.17 -1.61
C HIS A 176 -7.75 -0.75 -1.51
N ASP A 177 -7.65 -0.12 -0.34
CA ASP A 177 -8.11 1.25 -0.05
C ASP A 177 -6.95 2.11 0.48
N ASP A 178 -7.22 3.40 0.70
CA ASP A 178 -6.31 4.41 1.25
C ASP A 178 -5.47 3.92 2.45
N LEU A 179 -4.15 4.14 2.39
CA LEU A 179 -3.21 3.93 3.50
C LEU A 179 -2.53 5.23 3.90
N THR A 180 -2.50 5.51 5.21
CA THR A 180 -1.64 6.54 5.81
C THR A 180 -0.63 5.89 6.75
N ILE A 181 0.64 6.29 6.69
CA ILE A 181 1.67 5.95 7.69
C ILE A 181 2.06 7.22 8.45
N ASN A 182 2.01 7.18 9.79
CA ASN A 182 2.30 8.33 10.63
C ASN A 182 2.87 7.94 12.02
N GLY A 183 3.12 8.92 12.88
CA GLY A 183 3.80 8.73 14.18
C GLY A 183 5.30 9.05 14.10
N SER A 184 6.08 8.53 15.05
CA SER A 184 7.54 8.80 15.17
C SER A 184 8.39 7.56 15.44
N GLY A 185 7.81 6.36 15.47
CA GLY A 185 8.55 5.10 15.51
C GLY A 185 9.22 4.73 14.18
N SER A 186 9.98 3.64 14.20
CA SER A 186 10.57 3.06 12.99
C SER A 186 9.70 1.92 12.42
N LEU A 187 9.76 1.72 11.11
CA LEU A 187 9.13 0.64 10.38
C LEU A 187 10.08 0.11 9.30
N GLU A 188 10.60 -1.10 9.49
CA GLU A 188 11.37 -1.84 8.50
C GLU A 188 10.46 -2.81 7.72
N ILE A 189 10.55 -2.79 6.39
CA ILE A 189 9.80 -3.65 5.48
C ILE A 189 10.78 -4.43 4.62
N GLU A 190 10.74 -5.76 4.73
CA GLU A 190 11.51 -6.69 3.90
C GLU A 190 10.53 -7.48 3.00
N ALA A 191 10.40 -7.08 1.73
CA ALA A 191 9.54 -7.73 0.75
C ALA A 191 10.34 -8.70 -0.13
N GLY A 192 10.31 -10.00 0.20
CA GLY A 192 10.97 -11.03 -0.58
C GLY A 192 10.33 -11.33 -1.94
N TYR A 193 9.02 -11.05 -2.11
CA TYR A 193 8.26 -11.44 -3.29
C TYR A 193 8.33 -10.43 -4.45
N MET A 194 7.67 -9.26 -4.31
CA MET A 194 7.63 -8.21 -5.33
C MET A 194 7.84 -6.84 -4.67
N HIS A 195 6.80 -6.06 -4.39
CA HIS A 195 6.92 -4.67 -3.93
C HIS A 195 6.94 -4.54 -2.40
N GLY A 196 7.48 -3.43 -1.88
CA GLY A 196 7.47 -3.09 -0.46
C GLY A 196 6.06 -2.79 0.06
N ILE A 197 5.52 -1.64 -0.36
CA ILE A 197 4.16 -1.20 -0.04
C ILE A 197 3.36 -1.07 -1.34
N VAL A 198 2.19 -1.72 -1.38
CA VAL A 198 1.20 -1.56 -2.45
C VAL A 198 -0.05 -0.91 -1.89
N SER A 199 -0.51 0.20 -2.50
CA SER A 199 -1.85 0.75 -2.27
C SER A 199 -2.60 0.82 -3.60
N LYS A 200 -3.89 0.44 -3.58
CA LYS A 200 -4.77 0.53 -4.76
C LYS A 200 -5.59 1.81 -4.86
N ASP A 201 -5.50 2.67 -3.85
CA ASP A 201 -5.91 4.08 -3.87
C ASP A 201 -4.68 4.95 -3.47
N ASP A 202 -4.80 5.90 -2.54
CA ASP A 202 -3.68 6.75 -2.10
C ASP A 202 -2.74 6.04 -1.11
N LEU A 203 -1.49 6.52 -1.08
CA LEU A 203 -0.53 6.31 0.00
C LEU A 203 -0.06 7.66 0.55
N VAL A 204 -0.30 7.91 1.83
CA VAL A 204 0.11 9.13 2.53
C VAL A 204 1.14 8.77 3.61
N ILE A 205 2.26 9.47 3.68
CA ILE A 205 3.28 9.27 4.72
C ILE A 205 3.57 10.62 5.38
N THR A 206 3.22 10.77 6.65
CA THR A 206 3.28 12.06 7.38
C THR A 206 4.22 12.02 8.60
N GLY A 207 4.94 10.91 8.79
CA GLY A 207 5.90 10.73 9.87
C GLY A 207 6.53 9.33 9.88
N GLY A 208 7.41 9.09 10.86
CA GLY A 208 8.12 7.83 11.07
C GLY A 208 9.47 7.73 10.37
N GLU A 209 10.26 6.75 10.79
CA GLU A 209 11.49 6.30 10.11
C GLU A 209 11.18 5.01 9.33
N VAL A 210 10.92 5.11 8.03
CA VAL A 210 10.44 4.00 7.19
C VAL A 210 11.56 3.47 6.30
N SER A 211 11.95 2.21 6.47
CA SER A 211 12.99 1.54 5.67
C SER A 211 12.38 0.40 4.86
N ILE A 212 12.60 0.38 3.55
CA ILE A 212 11.99 -0.59 2.63
C ILE A 212 13.08 -1.27 1.80
N THR A 213 13.07 -2.60 1.78
CA THR A 213 13.80 -3.42 0.80
C THR A 213 12.80 -4.26 0.01
N ALA A 214 12.80 -4.14 -1.32
CA ALA A 214 11.88 -4.82 -2.23
C ALA A 214 12.59 -5.52 -3.39
N LYS A 215 11.94 -6.49 -4.04
CA LYS A 215 12.43 -7.15 -5.27
C LYS A 215 12.07 -6.39 -6.53
N GLU A 216 10.88 -5.82 -6.55
CA GLU A 216 10.40 -4.88 -7.54
C GLU A 216 10.33 -3.53 -6.82
N ASP A 217 9.24 -2.79 -6.93
CA ASP A 217 9.18 -1.40 -6.45
C ASP A 217 9.22 -1.26 -4.92
N GLY A 218 9.80 -0.17 -4.43
CA GLY A 218 9.73 0.20 -3.02
C GLY A 218 8.30 0.55 -2.59
N LEU A 219 7.69 1.50 -3.31
CA LEU A 219 6.28 1.88 -3.21
C LEU A 219 5.63 1.69 -4.59
N HIS A 220 4.47 1.03 -4.65
CA HIS A 220 3.70 0.85 -5.89
C HIS A 220 2.23 1.25 -5.66
N VAL A 221 1.82 2.40 -6.20
CA VAL A 221 0.58 3.07 -5.77
C VAL A 221 -0.27 3.50 -6.97
N ASN A 222 -1.55 3.18 -6.95
CA ASN A 222 -2.43 3.49 -8.09
C ASN A 222 -2.72 5.00 -8.24
N ASP A 223 -3.12 5.70 -7.16
CA ASP A 223 -3.68 7.06 -7.27
C ASP A 223 -2.66 8.15 -6.92
N ALA A 224 -2.22 8.28 -5.65
CA ALA A 224 -1.17 9.24 -5.31
C ALA A 224 -0.28 8.84 -4.12
N VAL A 225 1.02 9.15 -4.24
CA VAL A 225 1.98 9.11 -3.14
C VAL A 225 2.18 10.53 -2.61
N LYS A 226 1.89 10.76 -1.32
CA LYS A 226 1.98 12.07 -0.66
C LYS A 226 2.84 12.01 0.60
N ILE A 227 3.96 12.73 0.63
CA ILE A 227 4.96 12.64 1.70
C ILE A 227 5.19 14.00 2.40
N THR A 228 5.17 14.01 3.73
CA THR A 228 5.70 15.09 4.58
C THR A 228 6.29 14.51 5.88
N ASP A 229 7.19 15.26 6.52
CA ASP A 229 7.69 15.05 7.89
C ASP A 229 8.23 13.65 8.29
N ALA A 230 8.41 12.71 7.35
CA ALA A 230 8.99 11.38 7.55
C ALA A 230 10.48 11.31 7.14
N ASP A 231 11.21 10.30 7.61
CA ASP A 231 12.51 9.88 7.02
C ASP A 231 12.35 8.51 6.36
N ILE A 232 12.43 8.47 5.03
CA ILE A 232 12.16 7.28 4.22
C ILE A 232 13.45 6.84 3.53
N SER A 233 13.75 5.54 3.62
CA SER A 233 14.89 4.87 2.97
C SER A 233 14.39 3.70 2.13
N ILE A 234 14.71 3.65 0.84
CA ILE A 234 14.26 2.61 -0.08
C ILE A 234 15.46 1.95 -0.77
N SER A 235 15.43 0.64 -0.92
CA SER A 235 16.20 -0.13 -1.90
C SER A 235 15.24 -1.06 -2.64
N SER A 236 15.22 -0.98 -3.97
CA SER A 236 14.31 -1.75 -4.83
C SER A 236 15.06 -2.34 -6.03
N GLY A 237 14.47 -3.37 -6.64
CA GLY A 237 15.02 -3.99 -7.85
C GLY A 237 14.44 -3.43 -9.15
N ASP A 238 13.32 -2.71 -9.07
CA ASP A 238 12.73 -1.92 -10.16
C ASP A 238 12.58 -0.47 -9.69
N ASP A 239 11.39 0.12 -9.55
CA ASP A 239 11.27 1.53 -9.17
C ASP A 239 11.54 1.80 -7.69
N GLY A 240 12.14 2.95 -7.37
CA GLY A 240 12.13 3.46 -6.00
C GLY A 240 10.69 3.74 -5.53
N ILE A 241 9.96 4.48 -6.35
CA ILE A 241 8.53 4.80 -6.17
C ILE A 241 7.84 4.77 -7.54
N HIS A 242 6.89 3.87 -7.71
CA HIS A 242 6.00 3.79 -8.86
C HIS A 242 4.61 4.34 -8.48
N SER A 243 4.09 5.29 -9.26
CA SER A 243 2.72 5.81 -9.09
C SER A 243 1.98 5.97 -10.42
N ASP A 244 0.88 5.22 -10.60
CA ASP A 244 0.00 5.33 -11.79
C ASP A 244 -0.66 6.72 -11.92
N GLY A 245 -0.70 7.49 -10.82
CA GLY A 245 -1.12 8.89 -10.76
C GLY A 245 0.01 9.84 -10.34
N SER A 246 -0.06 10.44 -9.15
CA SER A 246 0.82 11.56 -8.78
C SER A 246 1.72 11.30 -7.58
N PHE A 247 2.98 11.72 -7.67
CA PHE A 247 3.90 11.84 -6.55
C PHE A 247 4.01 13.30 -6.05
N LEU A 248 3.90 13.50 -4.74
CA LEU A 248 4.15 14.77 -4.03
C LEU A 248 5.02 14.55 -2.79
N ILE A 249 6.05 15.38 -2.63
CA ILE A 249 6.76 15.56 -1.35
C ILE A 249 6.83 17.03 -0.94
N GLU A 250 6.24 17.37 0.21
CA GLU A 250 6.26 18.73 0.81
C GLU A 250 7.35 18.89 1.88
N GLY A 251 7.80 17.80 2.49
CA GLY A 251 8.71 17.82 3.63
C GLY A 251 9.29 16.44 3.96
N GLY A 252 10.10 16.37 5.02
CA GLY A 252 10.81 15.14 5.41
C GLY A 252 12.08 14.89 4.60
N LYS A 253 12.53 13.63 4.59
CA LYS A 253 13.71 13.13 3.88
C LYS A 253 13.35 11.85 3.13
N LEU A 254 13.73 11.78 1.86
CA LEU A 254 13.56 10.59 1.01
C LEU A 254 14.91 10.18 0.44
N THR A 255 15.35 8.97 0.74
CA THR A 255 16.60 8.39 0.24
C THR A 255 16.30 7.10 -0.51
N ILE A 256 16.51 7.10 -1.83
CA ILE A 256 16.41 5.91 -2.67
C ILE A 256 17.83 5.46 -2.98
N ASN A 257 18.27 4.38 -2.35
CA ASN A 257 19.67 3.94 -2.28
C ASN A 257 20.12 3.12 -3.50
N GLU A 258 19.19 2.40 -4.11
CA GLU A 258 19.36 1.49 -5.24
C GLU A 258 17.98 1.26 -5.87
N CYS A 259 17.85 1.44 -7.18
CA CYS A 259 16.65 1.23 -7.99
C CYS A 259 16.99 1.30 -9.50
N TYR A 260 16.11 0.80 -10.36
CA TYR A 260 16.21 1.01 -11.81
C TYR A 260 15.82 2.47 -12.15
N GLU A 261 14.55 2.86 -11.96
CA GLU A 261 14.14 4.28 -11.97
C GLU A 261 13.89 4.80 -10.54
N GLY A 262 14.11 6.11 -10.33
CA GLY A 262 13.98 6.72 -9.01
C GLY A 262 12.52 6.90 -8.56
N ILE A 263 11.79 7.71 -9.31
CA ILE A 263 10.36 7.96 -9.10
C ILE A 263 9.70 7.99 -10.48
N GLU A 264 8.82 7.04 -10.79
CA GLU A 264 7.91 7.12 -11.94
C GLU A 264 6.53 7.62 -11.48
N ALA A 265 6.00 8.65 -12.15
CA ALA A 265 4.61 9.07 -11.97
C ALA A 265 4.06 9.88 -13.16
N VAL A 266 2.72 9.99 -13.29
CA VAL A 266 2.07 10.92 -14.24
C VAL A 266 2.43 12.38 -13.90
N THR A 267 2.54 12.71 -12.62
CA THR A 267 3.01 14.04 -12.16
C THR A 267 3.90 13.88 -10.95
N ILE A 268 5.06 14.54 -10.96
CA ILE A 268 6.04 14.53 -9.86
C ILE A 268 6.20 15.97 -9.36
N GLU A 269 5.85 16.22 -8.10
CA GLU A 269 6.05 17.51 -7.41
C GLU A 269 6.96 17.35 -6.19
N VAL A 270 8.12 18.01 -6.24
CA VAL A 270 9.05 18.14 -5.12
C VAL A 270 8.95 19.58 -4.60
N ALA A 271 8.02 19.79 -3.66
CA ALA A 271 7.73 21.10 -3.09
C ALA A 271 8.62 21.45 -1.88
N GLY A 272 9.18 20.43 -1.21
CA GLY A 272 10.13 20.59 -0.10
C GLY A 272 10.79 19.27 0.32
N GLY A 273 11.41 19.28 1.51
CA GLY A 273 12.19 18.16 2.03
C GLY A 273 13.58 17.99 1.41
N ASP A 274 14.28 16.94 1.83
CA ASP A 274 15.58 16.52 1.29
C ASP A 274 15.41 15.19 0.52
N THR A 275 15.46 15.23 -0.82
CA THR A 275 15.37 14.04 -1.68
C THR A 275 16.73 13.67 -2.27
N LEU A 276 17.13 12.40 -2.14
CA LEU A 276 18.37 11.82 -2.65
C LEU A 276 18.08 10.49 -3.33
N ILE A 277 18.51 10.34 -4.60
CA ILE A 277 18.18 9.20 -5.45
C ILE A 277 19.46 8.68 -6.11
N TYR A 278 19.61 7.35 -6.12
CA TYR A 278 20.68 6.61 -6.78
C TYR A 278 20.09 5.55 -7.73
N SER A 279 19.57 5.99 -8.87
CA SER A 279 18.99 5.16 -9.93
C SER A 279 20.02 4.64 -10.93
N GLU A 280 19.72 3.54 -11.61
CA GLU A 280 20.49 3.06 -12.78
C GLU A 280 20.12 3.80 -14.08
N ASP A 281 18.82 4.11 -14.26
CA ASP A 281 18.27 4.89 -15.39
C ASP A 281 17.79 6.28 -14.89
N ASP A 282 16.55 6.68 -15.17
CA ASP A 282 16.07 8.02 -14.83
C ASP A 282 15.79 8.20 -13.33
N GLY A 283 16.31 9.29 -12.76
CA GLY A 283 16.08 9.61 -11.35
C GLY A 283 14.66 10.12 -11.05
N LEU A 284 13.97 10.67 -12.06
CA LEU A 284 12.58 11.14 -12.00
C LEU A 284 11.95 11.00 -13.40
N ASN A 285 11.05 10.02 -13.59
CA ASN A 285 10.33 9.77 -14.84
C ASN A 285 8.88 10.28 -14.73
N ALA A 286 8.65 11.49 -15.26
CA ALA A 286 7.32 12.10 -15.29
C ALA A 286 6.59 11.74 -16.61
N ASN A 287 5.84 10.64 -16.62
CA ASN A 287 5.30 10.02 -17.83
C ASN A 287 3.96 10.63 -18.34
N GLY A 288 3.37 11.59 -17.62
CA GLY A 288 2.04 12.19 -17.88
C GLY A 288 1.88 13.09 -19.11
N GLY A 289 2.62 12.82 -20.18
CA GLY A 289 2.69 13.65 -21.38
C GLY A 289 1.40 13.67 -22.20
N SER A 290 0.59 14.74 -22.06
CA SER A 290 -0.44 15.04 -23.07
C SER A 290 0.23 15.27 -24.43
N GLY A 291 -0.05 14.40 -25.41
CA GLY A 291 0.67 14.30 -26.69
C GLY A 291 0.43 15.42 -27.71
N ASP A 292 0.23 16.67 -27.27
CA ASP A 292 -0.32 17.74 -28.10
C ASP A 292 0.33 19.11 -27.82
N MET A 293 1.60 19.34 -28.21
CA MET A 293 2.16 20.69 -28.39
C MET A 293 3.46 20.78 -29.22
N PHE A 294 3.44 20.38 -30.50
CA PHE A 294 4.27 21.02 -31.54
C PHE A 294 3.53 21.24 -32.88
N GLY A 295 2.25 21.63 -32.79
CA GLY A 295 1.45 22.14 -33.92
C GLY A 295 1.88 23.55 -34.40
N MET A 296 3.17 23.80 -34.61
CA MET A 296 3.66 25.11 -35.10
C MET A 296 3.36 25.27 -36.59
N GLY A 297 2.22 25.91 -36.89
CA GLY A 297 1.70 26.18 -38.23
C GLY A 297 2.60 27.05 -39.13
N GLY A 298 3.65 26.44 -39.69
CA GLY A 298 4.46 27.00 -40.78
C GLY A 298 3.68 26.99 -42.10
N ARG A 299 3.06 28.13 -42.44
CA ARG A 299 2.26 28.32 -43.67
C ARG A 299 3.13 28.05 -44.93
N PRO A 300 2.77 27.12 -45.83
CA PRO A 300 3.46 27.00 -47.11
C PRO A 300 3.13 28.19 -48.02
N MET A 301 4.15 28.93 -48.43
CA MET A 301 4.03 30.04 -49.39
C MET A 301 3.84 29.50 -50.82
N SER A 302 2.81 29.97 -51.53
CA SER A 302 2.65 29.81 -52.99
C SER A 302 3.38 30.95 -53.73
N MET A 303 3.86 30.88 -54.98
CA MET A 303 3.53 30.13 -56.22
C MET A 303 4.84 29.97 -57.07
N PRO A 304 4.92 29.37 -58.30
CA PRO A 304 3.85 29.05 -59.27
C PRO A 304 3.96 27.71 -60.06
N SER A 305 2.99 27.53 -60.96
CA SER A 305 2.74 26.35 -61.82
C SER A 305 3.78 26.03 -62.90
N GLY A 306 3.91 24.73 -63.21
CA GLY A 306 3.98 24.25 -64.60
C GLY A 306 5.22 23.47 -65.02
N VAL A 307 5.05 22.15 -65.25
CA VAL A 307 5.48 21.37 -66.44
C VAL A 307 4.99 19.91 -66.27
N SER A 308 4.73 19.21 -67.38
CA SER A 308 3.96 17.97 -67.44
C SER A 308 4.75 16.73 -67.88
N GLY A 309 4.72 15.67 -67.05
CA GLY A 309 4.94 14.24 -67.41
C GLY A 309 6.35 13.82 -67.83
N PRO A 310 6.58 12.52 -68.16
CA PRO A 310 5.66 11.37 -68.04
C PRO A 310 6.20 10.23 -67.14
N ASP A 311 5.45 9.12 -67.06
CA ASP A 311 5.78 7.90 -66.32
C ASP A 311 7.07 7.19 -66.78
N MET A 312 7.73 6.47 -65.87
CA MET A 312 8.54 5.31 -66.23
C MET A 312 8.61 4.26 -65.10
N GLU A 313 8.17 3.06 -65.44
CA GLU A 313 8.20 1.82 -64.66
C GLU A 313 9.52 1.07 -64.95
N ASN A 314 10.30 0.66 -63.93
CA ASN A 314 10.96 -0.67 -63.92
C ASN A 314 11.76 -1.06 -62.65
N THR A 315 11.43 -2.25 -62.13
CA THR A 315 12.30 -3.35 -61.63
C THR A 315 13.58 -3.12 -60.78
N VAL A 316 13.56 -3.75 -59.60
CA VAL A 316 14.50 -4.79 -59.09
C VAL A 316 16.01 -4.47 -59.03
N ASN A 317 16.57 -4.37 -57.81
CA ASN A 317 17.39 -5.47 -57.26
C ASN A 317 17.65 -5.35 -55.74
N LYS A 318 17.70 -6.50 -55.05
CA LYS A 318 18.18 -6.68 -53.67
C LYS A 318 19.66 -7.10 -53.72
N PRO A 319 20.46 -6.82 -52.68
CA PRO A 319 21.45 -7.78 -52.23
C PRO A 319 21.29 -8.13 -50.75
N GLU A 320 21.54 -9.38 -50.43
CA GLU A 320 21.76 -9.88 -49.07
C GLU A 320 23.23 -9.70 -48.70
N ILE A 321 23.52 -9.56 -47.40
CA ILE A 321 24.86 -9.77 -46.83
C ILE A 321 24.67 -10.67 -45.61
N GLU A 322 25.58 -11.62 -45.49
CA GLU A 322 25.47 -12.80 -44.63
C GLU A 322 25.92 -12.52 -43.19
N THR A 323 25.46 -13.35 -42.26
CA THR A 323 25.88 -13.38 -40.85
C THR A 323 27.08 -14.29 -40.67
N GLU A 324 28.12 -13.83 -39.98
CA GLU A 324 29.11 -14.70 -39.33
C GLU A 324 28.99 -14.58 -37.82
N SER A 325 29.04 -15.73 -37.14
CA SER A 325 28.95 -15.90 -35.70
C SER A 325 30.29 -16.44 -35.18
N GLU A 326 30.89 -15.77 -34.19
CA GLU A 326 32.05 -16.30 -33.48
C GLU A 326 31.60 -16.94 -32.16
N GLU A 327 31.81 -18.25 -32.03
CA GLU A 327 31.72 -18.99 -30.77
C GLU A 327 33.01 -18.74 -29.96
N ASN A 328 32.90 -18.45 -28.66
CA ASN A 328 34.02 -18.47 -27.72
C ASN A 328 33.89 -19.71 -26.84
N ASP A 329 34.78 -20.69 -27.03
CA ASP A 329 34.96 -21.80 -26.10
C ASP A 329 35.81 -21.34 -24.89
N GLU A 330 35.29 -21.55 -23.68
CA GLU A 330 36.06 -21.41 -22.44
C GLU A 330 36.82 -22.71 -22.13
N GLU A 331 38.15 -22.66 -22.04
CA GLU A 331 38.98 -23.80 -21.65
C GLU A 331 39.39 -23.70 -20.16
N GLU A 332 38.73 -24.46 -19.30
CA GLU A 332 39.15 -24.60 -17.89
C GLU A 332 40.54 -25.21 -17.77
N THR A 333 41.38 -24.66 -16.89
CA THR A 333 42.59 -25.35 -16.40
C THR A 333 42.72 -25.29 -14.89
N TYR A 334 42.69 -26.47 -14.26
CA TYR A 334 42.91 -26.69 -12.83
C TYR A 334 44.26 -27.41 -12.60
N ILE A 335 44.72 -27.42 -11.33
CA ILE A 335 45.91 -28.14 -10.81
C ILE A 335 47.24 -27.38 -11.11
N HIS A 336 48.08 -27.00 -10.14
CA HIS A 336 48.37 -27.60 -8.82
C HIS A 336 48.39 -26.59 -7.66
#